data_AF-A0AAZ1X1E9-F1
#
_entry.id   AF-A0AAZ1X1E9-F1
#
_cell.length_a   1.000
_cell.length_b   1.000
_cell.length_c   1.000
_cell.angle_alpha   90.00
_cell.angle_beta   90.00
_cell.angle_gamma   90.00
#
_symmetry.space_group_name_H-M   'P 1'
#
loop_
_entity.id
_entity.type
_entity.pdbx_description
1 polymer ?
#
loop_
_entity_poly.entity_id
_entity_poly.type
_entity_poly.pdbx_seq_one_letter_code
_entity_poly.pdbx_strand_id
1 'polypeptide(L)'
;MKPINKVGWTSFVCLLLGLLSAVELCASLDFYQKHVIGNMLEYECATVMQTRQINGRNGGCKKINTFLLDTGVRVRNTCARGDGTHNVGFNVVVTSSHPNCSYTGRRHDNRIVPIKCKHGPVDLDSTVQIG
;
A
#
# COMPACT_ATOMS: atom_id res chain seq x y z
N MET A 1 -0.84 48.75 25.41
CA MET A 1 -0.89 47.31 25.05
C MET A 1 -0.26 47.13 23.67
N LYS A 2 0.81 46.33 23.56
CA LYS A 2 1.46 46.01 22.27
C LYS A 2 0.61 44.96 21.52
N PRO A 3 0.41 45.09 20.20
CA PRO A 3 -0.23 44.04 19.43
C PRO A 3 0.68 42.82 19.37
N ILE A 4 0.13 41.65 19.70
CA ILE A 4 0.80 40.35 19.58
C ILE A 4 0.88 40.02 18.08
N ASN A 5 2.09 39.81 17.59
CA ASN A 5 2.40 39.43 16.22
C ASN A 5 1.65 38.15 15.81
N LYS A 6 0.58 38.28 15.02
CA LYS A 6 -0.15 37.13 14.43
C LYS A 6 0.45 36.62 13.10
N VAL A 7 1.65 37.07 12.73
CA VAL A 7 2.24 36.84 11.39
C VAL A 7 3.00 35.50 11.30
N GLY A 8 3.30 34.84 12.43
CA GLY A 8 4.01 33.55 12.43
C GLY A 8 3.11 32.32 12.38
N TRP A 9 1.99 32.32 13.12
CA TRP A 9 1.21 31.09 13.35
C TRP A 9 0.49 30.53 12.12
N THR A 10 -0.04 31.39 11.25
CA THR A 10 -0.73 30.94 10.03
C THR A 10 0.22 30.23 9.05
N SER A 11 1.46 30.70 8.94
CA SER A 11 2.48 30.09 8.09
C SER A 11 2.90 28.70 8.58
N PHE A 12 3.13 28.55 9.90
CA PHE A 12 3.47 27.26 10.49
C PHE A 12 2.34 26.23 10.38
N VAL A 13 1.09 26.64 10.54
CA VAL A 13 -0.07 25.74 10.42
C VAL A 13 -0.23 25.24 8.97
N CYS A 14 -0.09 26.11 7.97
CA CYS A 14 -0.16 25.70 6.56
C CYS A 14 0.95 24.71 6.17
N LEU A 15 2.18 24.94 6.65
CA LEU A 15 3.30 24.03 6.40
C LEU A 15 3.06 22.65 7.02
N LEU A 16 2.57 22.59 8.26
CA LEU A 16 2.27 21.32 8.93
C LEU A 16 1.15 20.55 8.22
N LEU A 17 0.06 21.23 7.82
CA LEU A 17 -1.05 20.62 7.08
C LEU A 17 -0.62 20.11 5.69
N GLY A 18 0.23 20.88 4.99
CA GLY A 18 0.79 20.48 3.70
C GLY A 18 1.67 19.23 3.81
N LEU A 19 2.55 19.17 4.81
CA LEU A 19 3.41 18.01 5.06
C LEU A 19 2.59 16.76 5.39
N LEU A 20 1.54 16.91 6.22
CA LEU A 20 0.68 15.78 6.59
C LEU A 20 -0.03 15.18 5.37
N SER A 21 -0.56 16.04 4.49
CA SER A 21 -1.23 15.64 3.25
C SER A 21 -0.27 14.93 2.30
N ALA A 22 0.96 15.41 2.17
CA ALA A 22 1.98 14.80 1.32
C ALA A 22 2.39 13.41 1.81
N VAL A 23 2.55 13.22 3.13
CA VAL A 23 2.89 11.92 3.71
C VAL A 23 1.82 10.87 3.41
N GLU A 24 0.54 11.24 3.54
CA GLU A 24 -0.58 10.33 3.28
C GLU A 24 -0.70 9.99 1.80
N LEU A 25 -0.49 10.96 0.90
CA LEU A 25 -0.45 10.72 -0.53
C LEU A 25 0.69 9.76 -0.92
N CYS A 26 1.88 9.95 -0.34
CA CYS A 26 3.03 9.08 -0.56
C CYS A 26 2.75 7.65 -0.09
N ALA A 27 2.13 7.46 1.07
CA ALA A 27 1.76 6.14 1.58
C ALA A 27 0.73 5.44 0.69
N SER A 28 -0.27 6.19 0.20
CA SER A 28 -1.27 5.67 -0.73
C SER A 28 -0.65 5.24 -2.06
N LEU A 29 0.22 6.07 -2.65
CA LEU A 29 0.92 5.74 -3.88
C LEU A 29 1.79 4.48 -3.73
N ASP A 30 2.55 4.41 -2.63
CA ASP A 30 3.38 3.25 -2.29
C ASP A 30 2.54 1.96 -2.15
N PHE A 31 1.36 2.06 -1.54
CA PHE A 31 0.41 0.96 -1.47
C PHE A 31 0.00 0.46 -2.86
N TYR A 32 -0.41 1.35 -3.77
CA TYR A 32 -0.80 0.94 -5.13
C TYR A 32 0.37 0.30 -5.90
N GLN A 33 1.56 0.87 -5.78
CA GLN A 33 2.76 0.33 -6.39
C GLN A 33 3.05 -1.09 -5.88
N LYS A 34 2.95 -1.33 -4.57
CA LYS A 34 3.28 -2.63 -3.97
C LYS A 34 2.18 -3.67 -4.09
N HIS A 35 0.92 -3.27 -4.07
CA HIS A 35 -0.19 -4.18 -3.80
C HIS A 35 -1.29 -4.22 -4.85
N VAL A 36 -1.34 -3.32 -5.84
CA VAL A 36 -2.46 -3.31 -6.80
C VAL A 36 -1.99 -3.54 -8.22
N ILE A 37 -2.59 -4.52 -8.89
CA ILE A 37 -2.35 -4.81 -10.30
C ILE A 37 -3.63 -5.37 -10.90
N GLY A 38 -4.13 -4.79 -12.00
CA GLY A 38 -5.43 -5.20 -12.55
C GLY A 38 -5.47 -6.66 -13.00
N ASN A 39 -4.36 -7.16 -13.52
CA ASN A 39 -4.19 -8.56 -13.89
C ASN A 39 -2.73 -8.96 -13.73
N MET A 40 -2.50 -10.15 -13.21
CA MET A 40 -1.19 -10.76 -13.04
C MET A 40 -1.34 -12.27 -12.92
N LEU A 41 -0.40 -13.00 -13.51
CA LEU A 41 -0.26 -14.44 -13.41
C LEU A 41 0.85 -14.81 -12.44
N GLU A 42 0.80 -16.03 -11.91
CA GLU A 42 1.71 -16.51 -10.86
C GLU A 42 3.18 -16.49 -11.31
N TYR A 43 3.46 -16.82 -12.56
CA TYR A 43 4.82 -16.84 -13.11
C TYR A 43 5.43 -15.45 -13.34
N GLU A 44 4.61 -14.39 -13.29
CA GLU A 44 5.08 -13.01 -13.51
C GLU A 44 5.67 -12.38 -12.24
N CYS A 45 5.68 -13.09 -11.10
CA CYS A 45 6.10 -12.55 -9.82
C CYS A 45 7.51 -11.95 -9.84
N ALA A 46 8.49 -12.63 -10.43
CA ALA A 46 9.85 -12.12 -10.48
C ALA A 46 9.94 -10.79 -11.23
N THR A 47 9.34 -10.74 -12.43
CA THR A 47 9.31 -9.53 -13.26
C THR A 47 8.61 -8.39 -12.55
N VAL A 48 7.41 -8.61 -12.00
CA VAL A 48 6.64 -7.54 -11.35
C VAL A 48 7.37 -7.02 -10.10
N MET A 49 7.91 -7.90 -9.26
CA MET A 49 8.66 -7.50 -8.05
C MET A 49 9.88 -6.64 -8.42
N GLN A 50 10.60 -7.02 -9.47
CA GLN A 50 11.79 -6.31 -9.93
C GLN A 50 11.44 -4.96 -10.60
N THR A 51 10.50 -4.95 -11.56
CA THR A 51 10.10 -3.74 -12.29
C THR A 51 9.51 -2.68 -11.36
N ARG A 52 8.78 -3.10 -10.31
CA ARG A 52 8.21 -2.18 -9.32
C ARG A 52 9.14 -1.89 -8.15
N GLN A 53 10.35 -2.46 -8.14
CA GLN A 53 11.36 -2.28 -7.08
C GLN A 53 10.81 -2.57 -5.67
N ILE A 54 10.04 -3.64 -5.52
CA ILE A 54 9.41 -4.02 -4.25
C ILE A 54 10.44 -4.74 -3.37
N ASN A 55 11.15 -3.94 -2.58
CA ASN A 55 12.22 -4.41 -1.72
C ASN A 55 11.77 -4.64 -0.27
N GLY A 56 12.48 -5.55 0.40
CA GLY A 56 12.41 -5.78 1.83
C GLY A 56 13.28 -4.80 2.62
N ARG A 57 13.53 -5.15 3.88
CA ARG A 57 14.37 -4.35 4.78
C ARG A 57 15.79 -4.25 4.22
N ASN A 58 16.40 -3.06 4.36
CA ASN A 58 17.76 -2.76 3.91
C ASN A 58 18.00 -3.02 2.40
N GLY A 59 16.95 -2.90 1.57
CA GLY A 59 17.07 -3.10 0.11
C GLY A 59 17.19 -4.56 -0.34
N GLY A 60 17.10 -5.53 0.59
CA GLY A 60 17.08 -6.96 0.23
C GLY A 60 15.77 -7.39 -0.42
N CYS A 61 15.69 -8.65 -0.86
CA CYS A 61 14.45 -9.19 -1.43
C CYS A 61 13.30 -9.12 -0.41
N LYS A 62 12.13 -8.62 -0.83
CA LYS A 62 10.92 -8.72 -0.02
C LYS A 62 10.50 -10.19 0.09
N LYS A 63 10.36 -10.71 1.31
CA LYS A 63 10.05 -12.14 1.55
C LYS A 63 8.70 -12.58 1.01
N ILE A 64 7.66 -11.81 1.31
CA ILE A 64 6.28 -12.04 0.89
C ILE A 64 5.69 -10.73 0.41
N ASN A 65 4.96 -10.76 -0.70
CA ASN A 65 4.13 -9.66 -1.15
C ASN A 65 2.79 -10.17 -1.67
N THR A 66 1.73 -9.41 -1.48
CA THR A 66 0.39 -9.75 -2.00
C THR A 66 -0.03 -8.71 -3.01
N PHE A 67 -0.41 -9.16 -4.20
CA PHE A 67 -1.01 -8.35 -5.24
C PHE A 67 -2.52 -8.60 -5.29
N LEU A 68 -3.31 -7.54 -5.10
CA LEU A 68 -4.74 -7.49 -5.32
C LEU A 68 -5.00 -7.40 -6.82
N LEU A 69 -5.68 -8.41 -7.37
CA LEU A 69 -6.05 -8.50 -8.77
C LEU A 69 -7.33 -7.73 -9.05
N ASP A 70 -7.22 -6.40 -9.09
CA ASP A 70 -8.38 -5.53 -9.32
C ASP A 70 -7.97 -4.14 -9.80
N THR A 71 -8.99 -3.35 -10.15
CA THR A 71 -8.86 -1.93 -10.47
C THR A 71 -8.50 -1.10 -9.23
N GLY A 72 -7.69 -0.07 -9.44
CA GLY A 72 -7.38 0.88 -8.37
C GLY A 72 -8.62 1.57 -7.81
N VAL A 73 -9.66 1.76 -8.62
CA VAL A 73 -10.94 2.36 -8.19
C VAL A 73 -11.65 1.48 -7.16
N ARG A 74 -11.75 0.17 -7.40
CA ARG A 74 -12.39 -0.74 -6.44
C ARG A 74 -11.61 -0.79 -5.14
N VAL A 75 -10.28 -0.85 -5.22
CA VAL A 75 -9.41 -0.83 -4.04
C VAL A 75 -9.59 0.47 -3.25
N ARG A 76 -9.56 1.64 -3.91
CA ARG A 76 -9.83 2.95 -3.29
C ARG A 76 -11.16 2.99 -2.57
N ASN A 77 -12.21 2.44 -3.18
CA ASN A 77 -13.57 2.47 -2.62
C ASN A 77 -13.69 1.64 -1.34
N THR A 78 -12.74 0.75 -1.03
CA THR A 78 -12.65 0.07 0.28
C THR A 78 -12.55 1.07 1.43
N CYS A 79 -11.85 2.19 1.21
CA CYS A 79 -11.66 3.24 2.21
C CYS A 79 -12.77 4.31 2.20
N ALA A 80 -13.83 4.15 1.39
CA ALA A 80 -14.90 5.15 1.28
C ALA A 80 -15.70 5.33 2.58
N ARG A 81 -15.65 4.34 3.48
CA ARG A 81 -16.30 4.39 4.81
C ARG A 81 -15.45 5.08 5.89
N GLY A 82 -14.26 5.57 5.53
CA GLY A 82 -13.35 6.26 6.43
C GLY A 82 -12.14 5.42 6.85
N ASP A 83 -11.40 5.95 7.82
CA ASP A 83 -10.16 5.36 8.31
C ASP A 83 -10.40 4.09 9.13
N GLY A 84 -9.35 3.27 9.26
CA GLY A 84 -9.39 1.98 9.96
C GLY A 84 -9.09 0.79 9.06
N THR A 85 -9.26 -0.43 9.57
CA THR A 85 -9.04 -1.66 8.81
C THR A 85 -10.36 -2.18 8.26
N HIS A 86 -10.42 -2.37 6.94
CA HIS A 86 -11.60 -2.87 6.25
C HIS A 86 -11.30 -4.22 5.59
N ASN A 87 -12.13 -5.22 5.88
CA ASN A 87 -12.00 -6.57 5.34
C ASN A 87 -12.82 -6.69 4.05
N VAL A 88 -12.17 -6.93 2.92
CA VAL A 88 -12.82 -7.02 1.61
C VAL A 88 -12.28 -8.20 0.81
N GLY A 89 -13.15 -8.86 0.06
CA GLY A 89 -12.80 -9.99 -0.80
C GLY A 89 -12.07 -9.57 -2.08
N PHE A 90 -10.90 -10.15 -2.36
CA PHE A 90 -10.15 -9.96 -3.61
C PHE A 90 -9.64 -11.29 -4.15
N ASN A 91 -9.48 -11.37 -5.46
CA ASN A 91 -8.54 -12.32 -6.03
C ASN A 91 -7.14 -11.78 -5.82
N VAL A 92 -6.20 -12.63 -5.42
CA VAL A 92 -4.85 -12.22 -5.07
C VAL A 92 -3.80 -13.15 -5.67
N VAL A 93 -2.61 -12.61 -5.89
CA VAL A 93 -1.39 -13.39 -6.09
C VAL A 93 -0.46 -13.10 -4.93
N VAL A 94 -0.11 -14.14 -4.17
CA VAL A 94 0.90 -14.08 -3.11
C VAL A 94 2.24 -14.49 -3.70
N THR A 95 3.23 -13.62 -3.55
CA THR A 95 4.61 -13.86 -4.00
C THR A 95 5.49 -14.24 -2.83
N SER A 96 6.39 -15.18 -3.05
CA SER A 96 7.34 -15.66 -2.04
C SER A 96 8.76 -15.68 -2.61
N SER A 97 9.68 -15.01 -1.93
CA SER A 97 11.07 -14.95 -2.35
C SER A 97 11.82 -16.25 -2.06
N HIS A 98 12.69 -16.62 -2.98
CA HIS A 98 13.68 -17.68 -2.88
C HIS A 98 15.09 -17.06 -2.93
N PRO A 99 16.17 -17.85 -2.76
CA PRO A 99 17.53 -17.34 -2.91
C PRO A 99 17.72 -16.55 -4.21
N ASN A 100 18.60 -15.55 -4.17
CA ASN A 100 18.89 -14.63 -5.28
C ASN A 100 17.71 -13.77 -5.76
N CYS A 101 16.73 -13.51 -4.88
CA CYS A 101 15.51 -12.77 -5.22
C CYS A 101 14.74 -13.38 -6.41
N SER A 102 14.77 -14.71 -6.54
CA SER A 102 13.80 -15.40 -7.38
C SER A 102 12.45 -15.45 -6.66
N TYR A 103 11.34 -15.50 -7.40
CA TYR A 103 10.00 -15.42 -6.84
C TYR A 103 9.10 -16.48 -7.43
N THR A 104 8.29 -17.10 -6.58
CA THR A 104 7.15 -17.92 -6.99
C THR A 104 5.85 -17.21 -6.62
N GLY A 105 4.79 -17.48 -7.37
CA GLY A 105 3.45 -16.95 -7.13
C GLY A 105 2.46 -18.06 -6.78
N ARG A 106 1.46 -17.72 -5.97
CA ARG A 106 0.25 -18.53 -5.76
C ARG A 106 -0.98 -17.66 -5.89
N ARG A 107 -1.91 -18.05 -6.74
CA ARG A 107 -3.18 -17.40 -6.94
C ARG A 107 -4.20 -17.93 -5.94
N HIS A 108 -4.95 -17.01 -5.34
CA HIS A 108 -6.09 -17.34 -4.52
C HIS A 108 -7.27 -16.48 -4.91
N ASP A 109 -8.40 -17.10 -5.18
CA ASP A 109 -9.62 -16.39 -5.49
C ASP A 109 -10.43 -16.12 -4.20
N ASN A 110 -11.16 -15.00 -4.18
CA ASN A 110 -12.07 -14.62 -3.10
C ASN A 110 -11.46 -14.61 -1.68
N ARG A 111 -10.21 -14.15 -1.53
CA ARG A 111 -9.58 -13.99 -0.21
C ARG A 111 -10.03 -12.72 0.47
N ILE A 112 -10.40 -12.83 1.75
CA ILE A 112 -10.66 -11.68 2.61
C ILE A 112 -9.31 -11.03 2.94
N VAL A 113 -9.14 -9.80 2.50
CA VAL A 113 -7.93 -9.02 2.73
C VAL A 113 -8.24 -7.82 3.64
N PRO A 114 -7.54 -7.69 4.79
CA PRO A 114 -7.60 -6.51 5.63
C PRO A 114 -6.78 -5.37 5.01
N ILE A 115 -7.46 -4.32 4.57
CA ILE A 115 -6.83 -3.11 4.03
C ILE A 115 -6.90 -2.01 5.10
N LYS A 116 -5.75 -1.47 5.47
CA LYS A 116 -5.66 -0.32 6.36
C LYS A 116 -5.88 0.97 5.57
N CYS A 117 -6.81 1.78 6.03
CA CYS A 117 -7.20 3.05 5.43
C CYS A 117 -6.84 4.23 6.34
N LYS A 118 -6.19 5.24 5.75
CA LYS A 118 -5.93 6.56 6.32
C LYS A 118 -6.04 7.61 5.20
N HIS A 119 -7.24 8.17 5.02
CA HIS A 119 -7.62 9.00 3.85
C HIS A 119 -7.39 8.31 2.47
N GLY A 120 -7.28 6.99 2.47
CA GLY A 120 -6.89 6.14 1.33
C GLY A 120 -6.21 4.85 1.82
N PRO A 121 -6.01 3.85 0.96
CA PRO A 121 -5.35 2.60 1.37
C PRO A 121 -3.87 2.84 1.61
N VAL A 122 -3.32 2.40 2.74
CA VAL A 122 -1.92 2.68 3.12
C VAL A 122 -1.11 1.43 3.47
N ASP A 123 -1.77 0.32 3.81
CA ASP A 123 -1.08 -0.94 4.13
C ASP A 123 -2.02 -2.14 4.02
N LEU A 124 -1.46 -3.34 3.86
CA LEU A 124 -2.16 -4.60 4.09
C LEU A 124 -1.86 -5.05 5.52
N ASP A 125 -2.87 -5.43 6.31
CA ASP A 125 -2.59 -5.98 7.63
C ASP A 125 -1.86 -7.33 7.48
N SER A 126 -0.59 -7.33 7.88
CA SER A 126 0.38 -8.42 7.75
C SER A 126 0.01 -9.73 8.44
N THR A 127 -1.10 -9.77 9.17
CA THR A 127 -1.65 -10.98 9.81
C THR A 127 -2.25 -11.98 8.83
N VAL A 128 -2.47 -11.60 7.58
CA VAL A 128 -2.94 -12.49 6.50
C VAL A 128 -1.73 -12.95 5.66
N GLN A 129 -0.79 -13.63 6.30
CA GLN A 129 0.14 -14.52 5.59
C GLN A 129 -0.64 -15.76 5.18
N ILE A 130 -1.31 -15.68 4.02
CA ILE A 130 -1.92 -16.86 3.41
C ILE A 130 -0.77 -17.70 2.88
N GLY A 131 -0.33 -18.68 3.68
CA GLY A 131 0.52 -19.78 3.24
C GLY A 131 -0.21 -20.70 2.27
#